data_AF-A0A947CSR4-F1
#
_entry.id   AF-A0A947CSR4-F1
#
_cell.length_a   1.000
_cell.length_b   1.000
_cell.length_c   1.000
_cell.angle_alpha   90.00
_cell.angle_beta   90.00
_cell.angle_gamma   90.00
#
_symmetry.space_group_name_H-M   'P 1'
#
loop_
_entity.id
_entity.type
_entity.pdbx_description
1 polymer ?
#
loop_
_entity_poly.entity_id
_entity_poly.type
_entity_poly.pdbx_seq_one_letter_code
_entity_poly.pdbx_strand_id
1 'polypeptide(L)'
;NAWEEGDEVVMVACRTANPIPTPDPANGKWAVMMANLKLFATLHEWRFNLETGETKERQLDDQSSEFPMINLSRLGQPSQYSYNQVFADTPTLRFDGVRKYDTTTGQAQYLDYGDGRFGSESPFAKRDGATAEDDGYLLSFVHDERENQSELVILNARDLSTVARLRAPTRIPLGFHACWAPADGGQA
;
A
#
# COMPACT_ATOMS: atom_id res chain seq x y z
N ASN A 1 -4.57 9.26 2.03
CA ASN A 1 -4.45 10.73 1.82
C ASN A 1 -5.76 11.40 2.24
N ALA A 2 -5.73 12.68 2.60
CA ALA A 2 -6.95 13.45 2.85
C ALA A 2 -6.77 14.90 2.38
N TRP A 3 -7.84 15.54 1.91
CA TRP A 3 -7.82 16.91 1.40
C TRP A 3 -9.21 17.56 1.52
N GLU A 4 -9.28 18.88 1.31
CA GLU A 4 -10.53 19.64 1.29
C GLU A 4 -11.03 19.84 -0.15
N GLU A 5 -12.34 19.69 -0.37
CA GLU A 5 -13.02 19.95 -1.64
C GLU A 5 -14.34 20.68 -1.36
N GLY A 6 -14.35 22.01 -1.52
CA GLY A 6 -15.49 22.84 -1.13
C GLY A 6 -15.77 22.70 0.37
N ASP A 7 -16.99 22.29 0.73
CA ASP A 7 -17.40 22.08 2.11
C ASP A 7 -17.15 20.66 2.61
N GLU A 8 -16.47 19.81 1.82
CA GLU A 8 -16.19 18.43 2.17
C GLU A 8 -14.71 18.20 2.52
N VAL A 9 -14.46 17.37 3.53
CA VAL A 9 -13.18 16.68 3.69
C VAL A 9 -13.28 15.33 3.01
N VAL A 10 -12.38 15.07 2.06
CA VAL A 10 -12.25 13.78 1.38
C VAL A 10 -11.08 13.01 2.00
N MET A 11 -11.30 11.75 2.37
CA MET A 11 -10.29 10.89 2.95
C MET A 11 -10.26 9.55 2.22
N VAL A 12 -9.07 9.15 1.76
CA VAL A 12 -8.80 7.83 1.19
C VAL A 12 -7.85 7.07 2.12
N ALA A 13 -8.31 5.95 2.68
CA ALA A 13 -7.53 5.12 3.60
C ALA A 13 -8.01 3.65 3.59
N CYS A 14 -7.24 2.74 4.19
CA CYS A 14 -7.64 1.35 4.34
C CYS A 14 -8.59 1.18 5.54
N ARG A 15 -9.70 0.46 5.34
CA ARG A 15 -10.69 0.14 6.36
C ARG A 15 -10.66 -1.34 6.71
N THR A 16 -10.61 -1.65 7.99
CA THR A 16 -10.88 -3.01 8.50
C THR A 16 -12.33 -3.10 8.98
N ALA A 17 -13.15 -3.88 8.29
CA ALA A 17 -14.57 -4.05 8.64
C ALA A 17 -14.77 -4.81 9.97
N ASN A 18 -13.89 -5.76 10.29
CA ASN A 18 -13.92 -6.51 11.54
C ASN A 18 -12.60 -6.36 12.31
N PRO A 19 -12.46 -5.32 13.16
CA PRO A 19 -11.22 -5.06 13.88
C PRO A 19 -10.96 -6.04 15.04
N ILE A 20 -11.94 -6.88 15.40
CA ILE A 20 -11.80 -7.92 16.43
C ILE A 20 -12.09 -9.27 15.77
N PRO A 21 -11.08 -9.87 15.11
CA PRO A 21 -11.29 -11.10 14.35
C PRO A 21 -11.67 -12.25 15.28
N THR A 22 -12.59 -13.09 14.82
CA THR A 22 -13.02 -14.28 15.57
C THR A 22 -11.88 -15.31 15.59
N PRO A 23 -11.42 -15.75 16.77
CA PRO A 23 -10.39 -16.79 16.87
C PRO A 23 -10.84 -18.12 16.27
N ASP A 24 -10.00 -18.71 15.43
CA ASP A 24 -10.20 -20.08 14.92
C ASP A 24 -9.74 -21.10 15.99
N PRO A 25 -10.65 -21.93 16.54
CA PRO A 25 -10.31 -22.94 17.54
C PRO A 25 -9.26 -23.96 17.06
N ALA A 26 -9.08 -24.16 15.76
CA ALA A 26 -8.06 -25.04 15.19
C ALA A 26 -6.63 -24.61 15.58
N ASN A 27 -6.41 -23.33 15.90
CA ASN A 27 -5.14 -22.79 16.36
C ASN A 27 -4.87 -23.02 17.87
N GLY A 28 -5.79 -23.69 18.57
CA GLY A 28 -5.65 -24.07 19.98
C GLY A 28 -5.37 -22.88 20.90
N LYS A 29 -4.39 -23.01 21.79
CA LYS A 29 -4.02 -21.95 22.75
C LYS A 29 -3.53 -20.64 22.10
N TRP A 30 -3.21 -20.67 20.80
CA TRP A 30 -2.74 -19.51 20.05
C TRP A 30 -3.84 -18.87 19.21
N ALA A 31 -5.09 -19.33 19.29
CA ALA A 31 -6.19 -18.87 18.43
C ALA A 31 -6.37 -17.34 18.44
N VAL A 32 -6.32 -16.72 19.61
CA VAL A 32 -6.42 -15.25 19.73
C VAL A 32 -5.22 -14.57 19.07
N MET A 33 -4.01 -15.07 19.29
CA MET A 33 -2.80 -14.52 18.67
C MET A 33 -2.88 -14.61 17.14
N MET A 34 -3.19 -15.80 16.61
CA MET A 34 -3.28 -16.04 15.16
C MET A 34 -4.36 -15.18 14.50
N ALA A 35 -5.52 -15.02 15.14
CA ALA A 35 -6.58 -14.15 14.63
C ALA A 35 -6.10 -12.71 14.43
N ASN A 36 -5.22 -12.21 15.30
CA ASN A 36 -4.68 -10.85 15.21
C ASN A 36 -3.46 -10.72 14.28
N LEU A 37 -2.91 -11.83 13.78
CA LEU A 37 -1.80 -11.80 12.81
C LEU A 37 -2.27 -11.71 11.35
N LYS A 38 -3.54 -11.99 11.08
CA LYS A 38 -4.15 -11.86 9.75
C LYS A 38 -5.06 -10.64 9.74
N LEU A 39 -4.61 -9.58 9.06
CA LEU A 39 -5.39 -8.38 8.84
C LEU A 39 -6.15 -8.48 7.52
N PHE A 40 -7.40 -8.01 7.52
CA PHE A 40 -8.15 -7.75 6.31
C PHE A 40 -8.49 -6.26 6.28
N ALA A 41 -8.08 -5.58 5.22
CA ALA A 41 -8.37 -4.17 5.03
C ALA A 41 -8.56 -3.88 3.55
N THR A 42 -9.53 -3.03 3.21
CA THR A 42 -9.80 -2.63 1.82
C THR A 42 -9.73 -1.12 1.68
N LEU A 43 -9.29 -0.63 0.52
CA LEU A 43 -9.18 0.80 0.26
C LEU A 43 -10.58 1.42 0.18
N HIS A 44 -10.79 2.48 0.95
CA HIS A 44 -12.06 3.19 1.09
C HIS A 44 -11.86 4.68 0.89
N GLU A 45 -12.89 5.33 0.36
CA GLU A 45 -13.07 6.77 0.33
C GLU A 45 -14.22 7.17 1.26
N TRP A 46 -13.99 8.20 2.06
CA TRP A 46 -15.01 8.91 2.82
C TRP A 46 -15.07 10.36 2.40
N ARG A 47 -16.30 10.90 2.38
CA ARG A 47 -16.57 12.32 2.20
C ARG A 47 -17.38 12.81 3.38
N PHE A 48 -16.86 13.81 4.08
CA PHE A 48 -17.46 14.41 5.25
C PHE A 48 -17.86 15.85 4.92
N ASN A 49 -19.16 16.13 4.80
CA ASN A 49 -19.65 17.49 4.56
C ASN A 49 -19.70 18.25 5.89
N LEU A 50 -18.90 19.31 6.01
CA LEU A 50 -18.72 20.04 7.26
C LEU A 50 -19.86 21.03 7.57
N GLU A 51 -20.66 21.41 6.58
CA GLU A 51 -21.83 22.27 6.80
C GLU A 51 -23.06 21.48 7.31
N THR A 52 -23.32 20.33 6.70
CA THR A 52 -24.52 19.52 6.94
C THR A 52 -24.29 18.38 7.94
N GLY A 53 -23.03 17.96 8.13
CA GLY A 53 -22.66 16.76 8.89
C GLY A 53 -22.91 15.44 8.15
N GLU A 54 -23.34 15.47 6.88
CA GLU A 54 -23.51 14.26 6.08
C GLU A 54 -22.17 13.55 5.85
N THR A 55 -22.17 12.21 5.94
CA THR A 55 -21.02 11.37 5.59
C THR A 55 -21.40 10.38 4.51
N LYS A 56 -20.58 10.29 3.46
CA LYS A 56 -20.68 9.28 2.41
C LYS A 56 -19.43 8.40 2.44
N GLU A 57 -19.60 7.10 2.23
CA GLU A 57 -18.50 6.15 2.11
C GLU A 57 -18.60 5.33 0.83
N ARG A 58 -17.44 5.00 0.26
CA ARG A 58 -17.30 4.17 -0.95
C ARG A 58 -16.11 3.25 -0.79
N GLN A 59 -16.34 1.93 -0.79
CA GLN A 59 -15.26 0.97 -0.95
C GLN A 59 -14.76 1.02 -2.39
N LEU A 60 -13.45 1.22 -2.59
CA LEU A 60 -12.85 1.37 -3.91
C LEU A 60 -12.52 0.02 -4.56
N ASP A 61 -12.30 -1.01 -3.76
CA ASP A 61 -11.95 -2.36 -4.22
C ASP A 61 -12.18 -3.40 -3.12
N ASP A 62 -12.36 -4.66 -3.51
CA ASP A 62 -12.50 -5.82 -2.61
C ASP A 62 -11.17 -6.46 -2.24
N GLN A 63 -10.08 -6.13 -2.95
CA GLN A 63 -8.76 -6.65 -2.65
C GLN A 63 -8.27 -6.21 -1.26
N SER A 64 -7.92 -7.20 -0.44
CA SER A 64 -7.27 -6.95 0.85
C SER A 64 -5.89 -6.34 0.63
N SER A 65 -5.68 -5.10 1.08
CA SER A 65 -4.44 -4.35 0.94
C SER A 65 -4.24 -3.31 2.06
N GLU A 66 -2.99 -2.92 2.30
CA GLU A 66 -2.60 -1.92 3.30
C GLU A 66 -1.39 -1.10 2.79
N PHE A 67 -0.81 -0.29 3.67
CA PHE A 67 0.29 0.62 3.45
C PHE A 67 0.05 1.51 2.22
N PRO A 68 -1.06 2.27 2.19
CA PRO A 68 -1.37 3.13 1.06
C PRO A 68 -0.34 4.24 0.94
N MET A 69 0.42 4.20 -0.14
CA MET A 69 1.41 5.21 -0.52
C MET A 69 0.89 6.08 -1.66
N ILE A 70 1.28 7.35 -1.66
CA ILE A 70 0.96 8.31 -2.73
C ILE A 70 2.25 8.97 -3.22
N ASN A 71 2.16 9.71 -4.32
CA ASN A 71 3.15 10.75 -4.59
C ASN A 71 3.03 11.83 -3.50
N LEU A 72 4.04 11.94 -2.64
CA LEU A 72 4.01 12.82 -1.48
C LEU A 72 3.83 14.30 -1.83
N SER A 73 4.09 14.71 -3.08
CA SER A 73 3.81 16.08 -3.51
C SER A 73 2.30 16.39 -3.60
N ARG A 74 1.46 15.37 -3.36
CA ARG A 74 0.00 15.46 -3.24
C ARG A 74 -0.48 15.28 -1.80
N LEU A 75 0.41 15.21 -0.81
CA LEU A 75 0.01 15.10 0.59
C LEU A 75 -0.87 16.30 0.97
N GLY A 76 -2.07 16.03 1.49
CA GLY A 76 -3.03 17.09 1.84
C GLY A 76 -3.76 17.71 0.65
N GLN A 77 -3.50 17.25 -0.58
CA GLN A 77 -4.07 17.75 -1.83
C GLN A 77 -4.83 16.63 -2.55
N PRO A 78 -5.72 16.94 -3.51
CA PRO A 78 -6.34 15.93 -4.36
C PRO A 78 -5.27 15.03 -5.01
N SER A 79 -5.43 13.71 -4.84
CA SER A 79 -4.55 12.67 -5.38
C SER A 79 -5.37 11.59 -6.08
N GLN A 80 -4.97 11.21 -7.28
CA GLN A 80 -5.62 10.19 -8.10
C GLN A 80 -5.09 8.77 -7.83
N TYR A 81 -3.82 8.63 -7.43
CA TYR A 81 -3.19 7.32 -7.33
C TYR A 81 -2.82 6.92 -5.91
N SER A 82 -3.10 5.66 -5.55
CA SER A 82 -2.64 5.01 -4.31
C SER A 82 -1.91 3.71 -4.65
N TYR A 83 -0.80 3.44 -3.97
CA TYR A 83 0.01 2.23 -4.15
C TYR A 83 0.01 1.47 -2.84
N ASN A 84 -0.60 0.28 -2.84
CA ASN A 84 -0.80 -0.50 -1.63
C ASN A 84 -0.03 -1.82 -1.71
N GLN A 85 0.38 -2.36 -0.57
CA GLN A 85 0.80 -3.75 -0.49
C GLN A 85 -0.41 -4.66 -0.38
N VAL A 86 -0.44 -5.72 -1.19
CA VAL A 86 -1.51 -6.72 -1.19
C VAL A 86 -1.22 -7.78 -0.14
N PHE A 87 -2.20 -8.13 0.71
CA PHE A 87 -2.03 -9.22 1.66
C PHE A 87 -1.98 -10.57 0.95
N ALA A 88 -0.94 -11.34 1.25
CA ALA A 88 -0.83 -12.72 0.79
C ALA A 88 -1.81 -13.63 1.54
N ASP A 89 -2.30 -14.69 0.88
CA ASP A 89 -3.11 -15.71 1.55
C ASP A 89 -2.23 -16.68 2.36
N THR A 90 -1.68 -16.16 3.47
CA THR A 90 -0.90 -16.94 4.43
C THR A 90 -1.44 -16.74 5.84
N PRO A 91 -1.08 -17.60 6.82
CA PRO A 91 -1.56 -17.48 8.20
C PRO A 91 -1.05 -16.24 8.95
N THR A 92 -0.04 -15.54 8.43
CA THR A 92 0.60 -14.39 9.07
C THR A 92 0.70 -13.20 8.12
N LEU A 93 0.92 -12.01 8.66
CA LEU A 93 1.11 -10.80 7.86
C LEU A 93 2.26 -10.96 6.87
N ARG A 94 1.91 -11.02 5.59
CA ARG A 94 2.80 -11.13 4.43
C ARG A 94 2.17 -10.37 3.28
N PHE A 95 3.01 -9.83 2.40
CA PHE A 95 2.56 -9.08 1.24
C PHE A 95 3.13 -9.68 -0.04
N ASP A 96 2.28 -10.17 -0.93
CA ASP A 96 2.70 -10.89 -2.15
C ASP A 96 2.76 -9.99 -3.39
N GLY A 97 2.37 -8.73 -3.29
CA GLY A 97 2.49 -7.82 -4.41
C GLY A 97 2.14 -6.37 -4.12
N VAL A 98 2.21 -5.57 -5.17
CA VAL A 98 1.82 -4.15 -5.18
C VAL A 98 0.56 -3.98 -5.98
N ARG A 99 -0.38 -3.21 -5.46
CA ARG A 99 -1.57 -2.79 -6.19
C ARG A 99 -1.60 -1.28 -6.36
N LYS A 100 -1.65 -0.83 -7.61
CA LYS A 100 -1.90 0.57 -7.96
C LYS A 100 -3.40 0.77 -8.14
N TYR A 101 -3.93 1.78 -7.48
CA TYR A 101 -5.31 2.23 -7.59
C TYR A 101 -5.37 3.55 -8.36
N ASP A 102 -6.36 3.67 -9.23
CA ASP A 102 -6.88 4.95 -9.71
C ASP A 102 -8.19 5.22 -8.96
N THR A 103 -8.14 6.12 -7.97
CA THR A 103 -9.27 6.41 -7.06
C THR A 103 -10.43 7.14 -7.75
N THR A 104 -10.17 7.74 -8.91
CA THR A 104 -11.18 8.45 -9.70
C THR A 104 -12.02 7.46 -10.51
N THR A 105 -11.36 6.51 -11.19
CA THR A 105 -12.02 5.55 -12.08
C THR A 105 -12.39 4.22 -11.41
N GLY A 106 -11.79 3.91 -10.26
CA GLY A 106 -11.91 2.62 -9.58
C GLY A 106 -11.09 1.50 -10.23
N GLN A 107 -10.28 1.80 -11.26
CA GLN A 107 -9.41 0.82 -11.89
C GLN A 107 -8.21 0.50 -11.00
N ALA A 108 -7.71 -0.73 -11.10
CA ALA A 108 -6.52 -1.16 -10.37
C ALA A 108 -5.60 -2.02 -11.25
N GLN A 109 -4.29 -1.92 -10.97
CA GLN A 109 -3.26 -2.76 -11.55
C GLN A 109 -2.58 -3.54 -10.43
N TYR A 110 -2.19 -4.79 -10.70
CA TYR A 110 -1.53 -5.64 -9.72
C TYR A 110 -0.22 -6.17 -10.27
N LEU A 111 0.83 -6.06 -9.46
CA LEU A 111 2.10 -6.75 -9.66
C LEU A 111 2.26 -7.81 -8.58
N ASP A 112 2.30 -9.07 -9.02
CA ASP A 112 2.70 -10.21 -8.21
C ASP A 112 4.23 -10.26 -8.07
N TYR A 113 4.74 -10.35 -6.84
CA TYR A 113 6.15 -10.61 -6.60
C TYR A 113 6.55 -12.03 -7.00
N GLY A 114 5.60 -12.96 -7.09
CA GLY A 114 5.79 -14.36 -7.44
C GLY A 114 5.89 -15.25 -6.21
N ASP A 115 5.69 -16.55 -6.43
CA ASP A 115 5.58 -17.55 -5.36
C ASP A 115 6.74 -17.50 -4.35
N GLY A 116 6.42 -17.56 -3.06
CA GLY A 116 7.39 -17.50 -1.95
C GLY A 116 8.13 -16.17 -1.78
N ARG A 117 7.72 -15.12 -2.50
CA ARG A 117 8.33 -13.78 -2.41
C ARG A 117 7.40 -12.81 -1.72
N PHE A 118 7.92 -12.11 -0.72
CA PHE A 118 7.13 -11.18 0.09
C PHE A 118 7.79 -9.82 0.21
N GLY A 119 7.00 -8.75 0.03
CA GLY A 119 7.45 -7.36 0.06
C GLY A 119 7.22 -6.64 1.39
N SER A 120 7.68 -5.40 1.42
CA SER A 120 7.44 -4.41 2.48
C SER A 120 6.74 -3.16 1.90
N GLU A 121 6.41 -2.16 2.72
CA GLU A 121 5.88 -0.89 2.22
C GLU A 121 6.75 -0.30 1.10
N SER A 122 6.09 0.22 0.06
CA SER A 122 6.74 0.69 -1.17
C SER A 122 6.63 2.20 -1.33
N PRO A 123 7.56 3.01 -0.78
CA PRO A 123 7.54 4.45 -0.95
C PRO A 123 7.66 4.86 -2.43
N PHE A 124 6.99 5.96 -2.77
CA PHE A 124 7.05 6.57 -4.09
C PHE A 124 8.23 7.54 -4.19
N ALA A 125 9.04 7.38 -5.23
CA ALA A 125 10.08 8.32 -5.62
C ALA A 125 9.69 8.99 -6.94
N LYS A 126 9.39 10.29 -6.88
CA LYS A 126 9.06 11.10 -8.07
C LYS A 126 10.26 11.16 -9.02
N ARG A 127 10.01 11.06 -10.33
CA ARG A 127 11.05 11.30 -11.34
C ARG A 127 11.36 12.80 -11.44
N ASP A 128 12.62 13.14 -11.64
CA ASP A 128 13.02 14.53 -11.91
C ASP A 128 12.28 15.10 -13.13
N GLY A 129 11.68 16.29 -12.95
CA GLY A 129 10.90 16.95 -14.00
C GLY A 129 9.51 16.33 -14.26
N ALA A 130 9.07 15.35 -13.47
CA ALA A 130 7.75 14.74 -13.61
C ALA A 130 6.61 15.77 -13.46
N THR A 131 5.70 15.74 -14.42
CA THR A 131 4.46 16.54 -14.42
C THR A 131 3.21 15.71 -14.11
N ALA A 132 3.22 14.43 -14.50
CA ALA A 132 2.16 13.49 -14.15
C ALA A 132 2.33 12.99 -12.71
N GLU A 133 1.21 12.75 -12.01
CA GLU A 133 1.22 12.32 -10.61
C GLU A 133 1.91 10.96 -10.41
N ASP A 134 1.75 10.04 -11.36
CA ASP A 134 2.32 8.69 -11.33
C ASP A 134 3.67 8.56 -12.07
N ASP A 135 4.27 9.67 -12.50
CA ASP A 135 5.58 9.64 -13.14
C ASP A 135 6.70 9.57 -12.10
N GLY A 136 7.02 8.33 -11.73
CA GLY A 136 8.01 8.02 -10.72
C GLY A 136 8.21 6.53 -10.58
N TYR A 137 8.71 6.15 -9.41
CA TYR A 137 9.09 4.79 -9.11
C TYR A 137 8.55 4.35 -7.75
N LEU A 138 8.28 3.07 -7.61
CA LEU A 138 8.05 2.44 -6.32
C LEU A 138 9.27 1.61 -5.94
N LEU A 139 9.68 1.69 -4.69
CA LEU A 139 10.85 0.99 -4.17
C LEU A 139 10.40 0.01 -3.09
N SER A 140 10.54 -1.29 -3.33
CA SER A 140 10.12 -2.32 -2.37
C SER A 140 11.27 -3.25 -2.02
N PHE A 141 11.51 -3.48 -0.74
CA PHE A 141 12.34 -4.61 -0.32
C PHE A 141 11.51 -5.89 -0.37
N VAL A 142 11.94 -6.83 -1.20
CA VAL A 142 11.30 -8.13 -1.38
C VAL A 142 12.24 -9.23 -0.92
N HIS A 143 11.73 -10.17 -0.14
CA HIS A 143 12.45 -11.36 0.32
C HIS A 143 11.88 -12.60 -0.37
N ASP A 144 12.73 -13.33 -1.10
CA ASP A 144 12.44 -14.69 -1.58
C ASP A 144 12.82 -15.68 -0.46
N GLU A 145 11.81 -16.33 0.13
CA GLU A 145 12.00 -17.29 1.21
C GLU A 145 12.57 -18.63 0.71
N ARG A 146 12.46 -18.94 -0.60
CA ARG A 146 12.97 -20.18 -1.19
C ARG A 146 14.48 -20.11 -1.38
N GLU A 147 14.96 -18.96 -1.84
CA GLU A 147 16.39 -18.68 -2.04
C GLU A 147 17.04 -18.00 -0.83
N ASN A 148 16.25 -17.68 0.21
CA ASN A 148 16.64 -16.91 1.39
C ASN A 148 17.42 -15.62 1.01
N GLN A 149 16.91 -14.90 0.01
CA GLN A 149 17.59 -13.76 -0.59
C GLN A 149 16.66 -12.55 -0.61
N SER A 150 17.17 -11.39 -0.21
CA SER A 150 16.43 -10.13 -0.32
C SER A 150 16.95 -9.27 -1.48
N GLU A 151 16.09 -8.43 -2.00
CA GLU A 151 16.42 -7.47 -3.05
C GLU A 151 15.59 -6.21 -2.91
N LEU A 152 16.12 -5.11 -3.46
CA LEU A 152 15.33 -3.92 -3.74
C LEU A 152 14.75 -4.06 -5.15
N VAL A 153 13.43 -4.12 -5.25
CA VAL A 153 12.69 -4.08 -6.50
C VAL A 153 12.29 -2.63 -6.78
N ILE A 154 12.64 -2.14 -7.96
CA ILE A 154 12.27 -0.81 -8.44
C ILE A 154 11.25 -0.98 -9.56
N LEU A 155 10.06 -0.41 -9.36
CA LEU A 155 8.94 -0.50 -10.30
C LEU A 155 8.67 0.86 -10.91
N ASN A 156 8.25 0.88 -12.17
CA ASN A 156 7.66 2.07 -12.78
C ASN A 156 6.27 2.26 -12.17
N ALA A 157 6.02 3.41 -11.55
CA ALA A 157 4.75 3.65 -10.86
C ALA A 157 3.56 3.80 -11.82
N ARG A 158 3.79 4.01 -13.13
CA ARG A 158 2.71 4.12 -14.12
C ARG A 158 2.06 2.77 -14.43
N ASP A 159 2.87 1.75 -14.68
CA ASP A 159 2.45 0.46 -15.23
C ASP A 159 2.90 -0.75 -14.39
N LEU A 160 3.54 -0.50 -13.25
CA LEU A 160 4.14 -1.49 -12.34
C LEU A 160 5.21 -2.39 -13.00
N SER A 161 5.71 -2.05 -14.19
CA SER A 161 6.79 -2.80 -14.82
C SER A 161 8.06 -2.72 -13.98
N THR A 162 8.80 -3.84 -13.90
CA THR A 162 10.07 -3.87 -13.18
C THR A 162 11.14 -3.11 -13.96
N VAL A 163 11.69 -2.07 -13.35
CA VAL A 163 12.79 -1.27 -13.91
C VAL A 163 14.13 -1.89 -13.54
N ALA A 164 14.29 -2.28 -12.27
CA ALA A 164 15.52 -2.87 -11.76
C ALA A 164 15.27 -3.76 -10.54
N ARG A 165 16.21 -4.68 -10.31
CA ARG A 165 16.28 -5.54 -9.12
C ARG A 165 17.71 -5.50 -8.60
N LEU A 166 17.90 -5.07 -7.35
CA LEU A 166 19.21 -4.97 -6.73
C LEU A 166 19.30 -5.98 -5.59
N ARG A 167 20.18 -6.97 -5.73
CA ARG A 167 20.40 -8.00 -4.72
C ARG A 167 20.99 -7.37 -3.45
N ALA A 168 20.34 -7.60 -2.30
CA ALA A 168 20.88 -7.21 -1.01
C ALA A 168 22.01 -8.19 -0.58
N PRO A 169 23.07 -7.72 0.08
CA PRO A 169 24.16 -8.59 0.54
C PRO A 169 23.76 -9.50 1.70
N THR A 170 22.62 -9.24 2.33
CA THR A 170 22.08 -10.00 3.47
C THR A 170 20.56 -10.02 3.40
N ARG A 171 19.96 -10.87 4.23
CA ARG A 171 18.51 -10.90 4.43
C ARG A 171 18.03 -9.60 5.07
N ILE A 172 17.05 -8.99 4.42
CA ILE A 172 16.26 -7.88 4.95
C ILE A 172 14.93 -8.49 5.42
N PRO A 173 14.62 -8.46 6.73
CA PRO A 173 13.32 -8.89 7.23
C PRO A 173 12.19 -8.06 6.62
N LEU A 174 10.99 -8.64 6.53
CA LEU A 174 9.80 -7.90 6.11
C LEU A 174 9.58 -6.73 7.06
N GLY A 175 9.62 -5.53 6.49
CA GLY A 175 9.49 -4.26 7.20
C GLY A 175 8.05 -3.76 7.21
N PHE A 176 7.84 -2.69 7.98
CA PHE A 176 6.60 -1.92 7.99
C PHE A 176 6.86 -0.66 7.20
N HIS A 177 7.07 0.47 7.89
CA HIS A 177 7.12 1.76 7.23
C HIS A 177 8.48 2.10 6.59
N ALA A 178 8.42 2.85 5.49
CA ALA A 178 9.54 3.37 4.74
C ALA A 178 9.18 4.73 4.11
N CYS A 179 10.19 5.56 3.86
CA CYS A 179 10.03 6.81 3.13
C CYS A 179 11.14 6.98 2.09
N TRP A 180 10.84 7.70 1.03
CA TRP A 180 11.83 8.21 0.10
C TRP A 180 12.24 9.62 0.53
N ALA A 181 13.55 9.87 0.62
CA ALA A 181 14.10 11.19 0.90
C ALA A 181 14.91 11.65 -0.32
N PRO A 182 14.51 12.73 -1.01
CA PRO A 182 15.27 13.32 -2.10
C PRO A 182 16.65 13.80 -1.62
N ALA A 183 17.67 13.69 -2.48
CA ALA A 183 19.04 14.05 -2.13
C ALA A 183 19.25 15.56 -1.88
N ASP A 184 18.41 16.41 -2.47
CA ASP A 184 18.43 17.86 -2.32
C ASP A 184 17.65 18.36 -1.09
N GLY A 185 17.05 17.45 -0.31
CA GLY A 185 16.21 17.80 0.84
C GLY A 185 14.92 18.54 0.46
N GLY A 186 14.54 18.51 -0.84
CA GLY A 186 13.28 19.06 -1.30
C GLY A 186 12.13 18.43 -0.53
N GLN A 187 11.23 19.26 0.00
CA GLN A 187 10.02 18.76 0.64
C GLN A 187 9.26 17.88 -0.35
N ALA A 188 8.93 16.68 0.13
CA ALA A 188 8.23 15.65 -0.62
C ALA A 188 6.87 16.16 -1.10
#